data_AF-G0AE42-F1
#
_entry.id   AF-G0AE42-F1
#
_cell.length_a   1.000
_cell.length_b   1.000
_cell.length_c   1.000
_cell.angle_alpha   90.00
_cell.angle_beta   90.00
_cell.angle_gamma   90.00
#
_symmetry.space_group_name_H-M   'P 1'
#
loop_
_entity.id
_entity.type
_entity.pdbx_description
1 polymer ?
#
loop_
_entity_poly.entity_id
_entity_poly.type
_entity_poly.pdbx_seq_one_letter_code
_entity_poly.pdbx_strand_id
1 'polypeptide(L)'
;MLPGRRLCRCQRRLIPMDFAWVRASFRSNTPCFIHLNRSSQMQQQHNPAVDRSKTPCGERIAFIQAGWHRDIVDQCRIAFIAEIAKAGYSEQDIDFFEVAGAFEIPLHAKLLANSSRYAAVVATGLVVDGGIYRHEFVAQAVISGLMQVQLETGVPVLSAVLTPHHFHAGEEHHKYFFEHFLVKGAEAARACADTIQKLRLLKSGQPAVRALHSA
;
A
#
# COMPACT_ATOMS: atom_id res chain seq x y z
N MET A 1 15.74 -16.46 50.04
CA MET A 1 17.16 -16.34 49.66
C MET A 1 17.31 -16.89 48.24
N LEU A 2 17.56 -16.03 47.26
CA LEU A 2 17.79 -16.36 45.85
C LEU A 2 19.10 -15.69 45.41
N PRO A 3 20.03 -16.37 44.72
CA PRO A 3 21.02 -15.73 43.86
C PRO A 3 20.64 -16.01 42.39
N GLY A 4 20.87 -15.19 41.37
CA GLY A 4 21.60 -13.94 41.20
C GLY A 4 21.76 -13.81 39.68
N ARG A 5 20.99 -12.93 39.04
CA ARG A 5 21.01 -12.69 37.58
C ARG A 5 22.26 -11.87 37.22
N ARG A 6 23.03 -12.31 36.21
CA ARG A 6 24.12 -11.52 35.62
C ARG A 6 23.62 -10.78 34.38
N LEU A 7 23.76 -9.46 34.39
CA LEU A 7 23.59 -8.54 33.27
C LEU A 7 24.90 -8.46 32.49
N CYS A 8 24.88 -8.78 31.19
CA CYS A 8 25.96 -8.43 30.27
C CYS A 8 25.65 -7.10 29.59
N ARG A 9 26.56 -6.14 29.80
CA ARG A 9 26.53 -4.75 29.32
C ARG A 9 27.43 -4.69 28.07
N CYS A 10 26.87 -4.48 26.88
CA CYS A 10 27.67 -4.27 25.67
C CYS A 10 27.61 -2.78 25.28
N GLN A 11 28.76 -2.12 25.35
CA GLN A 11 28.94 -0.67 25.13
C GLN A 11 29.01 -0.33 23.63
N ARG A 12 28.33 0.77 23.28
CA ARG A 12 28.44 1.49 22.01
C ARG A 12 29.85 2.06 21.83
N ARG A 13 30.45 1.90 20.64
CA ARG A 13 31.56 2.73 20.16
C ARG A 13 31.05 3.64 19.05
N LEU A 14 31.17 4.94 19.29
CA LEU A 14 31.10 6.03 18.31
C LEU A 14 32.50 6.23 17.72
N ILE A 15 32.60 6.45 16.41
CA ILE A 15 33.82 6.90 15.71
C ILE A 15 33.43 8.16 14.92
N PRO A 16 34.15 9.28 15.03
CA PRO A 16 33.93 10.48 14.21
C PRO A 16 34.74 10.40 12.90
N MET A 17 34.20 10.96 11.83
CA MET A 17 34.93 11.19 10.56
C MET A 17 35.03 12.70 10.32
N ASP A 18 36.27 13.19 10.34
CA ASP A 18 36.66 14.57 10.14
C ASP A 18 36.80 14.96 8.66
N PHE A 19 36.49 16.23 8.41
CA PHE A 19 36.70 17.01 7.20
C PHE A 19 38.21 17.24 6.90
N ALA A 20 38.66 17.05 5.66
CA ALA A 20 39.85 17.73 5.12
C ALA A 20 40.08 17.57 3.60
N TRP A 21 40.04 18.72 2.92
CA TRP A 21 40.98 19.20 1.89
C TRP A 21 41.18 18.48 0.53
N VAL A 22 40.81 19.17 -0.55
CA VAL A 22 41.70 19.45 -1.71
C VAL A 22 41.42 20.87 -2.24
N ARG A 23 42.42 21.75 -2.17
CA ARG A 23 42.52 22.99 -2.98
C ARG A 23 43.30 22.67 -4.25
N ALA A 24 42.80 23.10 -5.40
CA ALA A 24 43.62 23.31 -6.59
C ALA A 24 43.31 24.71 -7.14
N SER A 25 44.35 25.54 -7.16
CA SER A 25 44.36 26.90 -7.70
C SER A 25 44.31 26.89 -9.22
N PHE A 26 43.50 27.74 -9.82
CA PHE A 26 43.83 28.33 -11.13
C PHE A 26 43.40 29.79 -11.15
N ARG A 27 44.39 30.66 -11.34
CA ARG A 27 44.23 32.09 -11.62
C ARG A 27 44.07 32.27 -13.13
N SER A 28 43.12 33.08 -13.55
CA SER A 28 43.32 34.03 -14.65
C SER A 28 42.33 35.17 -14.54
N ASN A 29 42.81 36.35 -14.91
CA ASN A 29 42.30 37.67 -14.59
C ASN A 29 41.92 38.36 -15.91
N THR A 30 40.66 38.77 -16.07
CA THR A 30 40.27 39.83 -17.01
C THR A 30 38.92 40.44 -16.60
N PRO A 31 38.76 41.78 -16.64
CA PRO A 31 37.57 42.46 -16.16
C PRO A 31 36.56 42.56 -17.31
N CYS A 32 35.32 42.13 -17.09
CA CYS A 32 34.25 42.38 -18.04
C CYS A 32 33.06 43.05 -17.35
N PHE A 33 32.61 44.10 -18.01
CA PHE A 33 31.67 45.12 -17.60
C PHE A 33 30.39 44.59 -16.94
N ILE A 34 30.01 45.28 -15.87
CA ILE A 34 28.70 45.19 -15.24
C ILE A 34 27.67 45.74 -16.23
N HIS A 35 26.85 44.86 -16.80
CA HIS A 35 25.58 45.26 -17.41
C HIS A 35 24.45 44.62 -16.59
N LEU A 36 23.88 45.42 -15.68
CA LEU A 36 22.57 45.16 -15.11
C LEU A 36 21.57 45.12 -16.26
N ASN A 37 21.05 43.94 -16.60
CA ASN A 37 19.62 43.74 -16.85
C ASN A 37 19.30 42.26 -17.05
N ARG A 38 18.70 41.62 -16.04
CA ARG A 38 17.76 40.52 -16.30
C ARG A 38 16.82 40.37 -15.11
N SER A 39 15.62 40.88 -15.33
CA SER A 39 14.42 40.63 -14.56
C SER A 39 14.32 39.14 -14.26
N SER A 40 14.75 38.75 -13.06
CA SER A 40 14.59 37.40 -12.57
C SER A 40 13.16 37.27 -12.08
N GLN A 41 12.23 37.04 -13.02
CA GLN A 41 10.89 36.59 -12.67
C GLN A 41 11.06 35.25 -11.95
N MET A 42 10.87 35.27 -10.63
CA MET A 42 10.65 34.07 -9.85
C MET A 42 9.39 33.40 -10.38
N GLN A 43 9.57 32.36 -11.17
CA GLN A 43 8.50 31.41 -11.46
C GLN A 43 8.19 30.69 -10.14
N GLN A 44 7.18 31.19 -9.44
CA GLN A 44 6.52 30.45 -8.38
C GLN A 44 6.03 29.14 -8.99
N GLN A 45 6.74 28.05 -8.72
CA GLN A 45 6.25 26.71 -8.99
C GLN A 45 4.97 26.53 -8.17
N HIS A 46 3.84 26.58 -8.88
CA HIS A 46 2.54 26.30 -8.32
C HIS A 46 2.50 24.81 -7.94
N ASN A 47 2.83 24.52 -6.69
CA ASN A 47 2.60 23.20 -6.12
C ASN A 47 1.08 23.02 -6.04
N PRO A 48 0.48 22.01 -6.71
CA PRO A 48 -0.98 21.88 -6.71
C PRO A 48 -1.45 21.74 -5.27
N ALA A 49 -2.39 22.59 -4.86
CA ALA A 49 -2.96 22.55 -3.52
C ALA A 49 -3.60 21.17 -3.29
N VAL A 50 -3.18 20.46 -2.25
CA VAL A 50 -3.82 19.23 -1.81
C VAL A 50 -5.25 19.57 -1.41
N ASP A 51 -6.20 19.11 -2.21
CA ASP A 51 -7.62 19.22 -1.92
C ASP A 51 -7.94 18.48 -0.62
N ARG A 52 -8.20 19.23 0.46
CA ARG A 52 -8.47 18.66 1.78
C ARG A 52 -9.77 17.84 1.83
N SER A 53 -10.64 17.92 0.82
CA SER A 53 -11.80 17.02 0.71
C SER A 53 -11.39 15.57 0.38
N LYS A 54 -10.17 15.36 -0.10
CA LYS A 54 -9.59 14.04 -0.41
C LYS A 54 -8.75 13.44 0.71
N THR A 55 -8.46 14.20 1.78
CA THR A 55 -7.63 13.69 2.88
C THR A 55 -8.45 12.70 3.73
N PRO A 56 -7.94 11.49 4.00
CA PRO A 56 -8.62 10.55 4.88
C PRO A 56 -8.70 11.12 6.31
N CYS A 57 -9.92 11.34 6.79
CA CYS A 57 -10.16 11.79 8.16
C CYS A 57 -10.04 10.60 9.12
N GLY A 58 -8.83 10.16 9.44
CA GLY A 58 -8.57 9.13 10.47
C GLY A 58 -9.16 7.75 10.18
N GLU A 59 -9.48 7.46 8.91
CA GLU A 59 -10.03 6.18 8.48
C GLU A 59 -8.92 5.15 8.37
N ARG A 60 -9.07 4.03 9.09
CA ARG A 60 -8.11 2.93 9.05
C ARG A 60 -8.52 1.87 8.05
N ILE A 61 -7.54 1.19 7.47
CA ILE A 61 -7.72 0.08 6.53
C ILE A 61 -7.17 -1.19 7.18
N ALA A 62 -7.93 -2.28 7.10
CA ALA A 62 -7.40 -3.59 7.45
C ALA A 62 -6.89 -4.28 6.19
N PHE A 63 -5.63 -4.70 6.17
CA PHE A 63 -5.03 -5.44 5.07
C PHE A 63 -4.75 -6.88 5.53
N ILE A 64 -5.49 -7.84 4.99
CA ILE A 64 -5.36 -9.26 5.29
C ILE A 64 -4.58 -9.93 4.17
N GLN A 65 -3.52 -10.67 4.50
CA GLN A 65 -2.73 -11.43 3.55
C GLN A 65 -2.67 -12.91 3.91
N ALA A 66 -2.81 -13.78 2.91
CA ALA A 66 -2.55 -15.20 3.06
C ALA A 66 -1.03 -15.48 3.19
N GLY A 67 -0.66 -16.47 4.02
CA GLY A 67 0.72 -16.91 4.20
C GLY A 67 1.26 -17.83 3.10
N TRP A 68 0.38 -18.40 2.26
CA TRP A 68 0.80 -19.20 1.10
C TRP A 68 1.29 -18.29 -0.04
N HIS A 69 2.37 -18.70 -0.71
CA HIS A 69 3.07 -17.88 -1.73
C HIS A 69 3.45 -16.48 -1.22
N ARG A 70 3.88 -16.42 0.04
CA ARG A 70 4.12 -15.18 0.79
C ARG A 70 4.98 -14.18 0.04
N ASP A 71 6.06 -14.62 -0.58
CA ASP A 71 6.99 -13.77 -1.31
C ASP A 71 6.35 -13.03 -2.50
N ILE A 72 5.44 -13.69 -3.22
CA ILE A 72 4.61 -13.09 -4.27
C ILE A 72 3.53 -12.19 -3.65
N VAL A 73 2.82 -12.68 -2.62
CA VAL A 73 1.74 -11.94 -1.95
C VAL A 73 2.26 -10.64 -1.32
N ASP A 74 3.47 -10.64 -0.76
CA ASP A 74 4.14 -9.48 -0.20
C ASP A 74 4.34 -8.36 -1.25
N GLN A 75 4.49 -8.69 -2.54
CA GLN A 75 4.61 -7.68 -3.59
C GLN A 75 3.34 -6.83 -3.72
N CYS A 76 2.17 -7.45 -3.55
CA CYS A 76 0.90 -6.74 -3.53
C CYS A 76 0.82 -5.79 -2.32
N ARG A 77 1.23 -6.23 -1.14
CA ARG A 77 1.30 -5.37 0.06
C ARG A 77 2.24 -4.18 -0.14
N ILE A 78 3.44 -4.41 -0.66
CA ILE A 78 4.44 -3.36 -0.92
C ILE A 78 3.88 -2.31 -1.88
N ALA A 79 3.31 -2.75 -3.01
CA ALA A 79 2.75 -1.84 -3.99
C ALA A 79 1.48 -1.14 -3.48
N PHE A 80 0.66 -1.82 -2.67
CA PHE A 80 -0.51 -1.23 -2.04
C PHE A 80 -0.12 -0.03 -1.15
N ILE A 81 0.88 -0.20 -0.27
CA ILE A 81 1.37 0.88 0.60
C ILE A 81 1.89 2.05 -0.23
N ALA A 82 2.73 1.77 -1.23
CA ALA A 82 3.33 2.79 -2.07
C ALA A 82 2.27 3.59 -2.87
N GLU A 83 1.24 2.91 -3.36
CA GLU A 83 0.20 3.54 -4.17
C GLU A 83 -0.83 4.29 -3.30
N ILE A 84 -1.27 3.72 -2.17
CA ILE A 84 -2.29 4.35 -1.33
C ILE A 84 -1.78 5.60 -0.62
N ALA A 85 -0.47 5.72 -0.44
CA ALA A 85 0.18 6.94 0.01
C ALA A 85 -0.13 8.15 -0.88
N LYS A 86 -0.33 7.94 -2.19
CA LYS A 86 -0.71 9.00 -3.14
C LYS A 86 -2.12 9.54 -2.88
N ALA A 87 -2.97 8.75 -2.21
CA ALA A 87 -4.30 9.17 -1.76
C ALA A 87 -4.29 9.77 -0.33
N GLY A 88 -3.11 9.96 0.26
CA GLY A 88 -2.96 10.64 1.56
C GLY A 88 -3.04 9.73 2.79
N TYR A 89 -3.06 8.40 2.61
CA TYR A 89 -2.94 7.44 3.72
C TYR A 89 -1.47 7.23 4.08
N SER A 90 -1.17 7.15 5.36
CA SER A 90 0.13 6.71 5.85
C SER A 90 0.12 5.21 6.16
N GLU A 91 1.29 4.59 6.30
CA GLU A 91 1.38 3.18 6.70
C GLU A 91 0.74 2.92 8.08
N GLN A 92 0.70 3.93 8.97
CA GLN A 92 0.07 3.82 10.30
C GLN A 92 -1.46 3.73 10.23
N ASP A 93 -2.05 4.17 9.12
CA ASP A 93 -3.48 4.06 8.85
C ASP A 93 -3.87 2.65 8.38
N ILE A 94 -2.89 1.76 8.19
CA ILE A 94 -3.10 0.40 7.69
C ILE A 94 -2.68 -0.62 8.77
N ASP A 95 -3.62 -1.44 9.21
CA ASP A 95 -3.31 -2.60 10.05
C ASP A 95 -3.12 -3.85 9.18
N PHE A 96 -1.98 -4.51 9.31
CA PHE A 96 -1.66 -5.74 8.58
C PHE A 96 -1.98 -6.99 9.40
N PHE A 97 -2.66 -7.94 8.77
CA PHE A 97 -3.02 -9.23 9.35
C PHE A 97 -2.57 -10.35 8.42
N GLU A 98 -1.68 -11.22 8.89
CA GLU A 98 -1.30 -12.43 8.17
C GLU A 98 -2.14 -13.62 8.67
N VAL A 99 -2.71 -14.39 7.75
CA VAL A 99 -3.49 -15.60 8.04
C VAL A 99 -2.86 -16.82 7.39
N ALA A 100 -3.21 -18.03 7.83
CA ALA A 100 -2.61 -19.26 7.35
C ALA A 100 -2.72 -19.41 5.81
N GLY A 101 -3.93 -19.32 5.25
CA GLY A 101 -4.17 -19.32 3.81
C GLY A 101 -5.36 -18.45 3.41
N ALA A 102 -5.72 -18.50 2.13
CA ALA A 102 -6.82 -17.67 1.60
C ALA A 102 -8.18 -18.02 2.24
N PHE A 103 -8.36 -19.27 2.67
CA PHE A 103 -9.62 -19.78 3.21
C PHE A 103 -9.99 -19.15 4.57
N GLU A 104 -9.00 -18.68 5.34
CA GLU A 104 -9.23 -18.00 6.61
C GLU A 104 -9.58 -16.50 6.46
N ILE A 105 -9.36 -15.93 5.27
CA ILE A 105 -9.56 -14.50 5.01
C ILE A 105 -11.02 -14.05 5.23
N PRO A 106 -12.06 -14.73 4.72
CA PRO A 106 -13.44 -14.24 4.87
C PRO A 106 -13.88 -14.10 6.33
N LEU A 107 -13.50 -15.04 7.21
CA LEU A 107 -13.82 -14.94 8.63
C LEU A 107 -13.09 -13.76 9.28
N HIS A 108 -11.80 -13.57 8.99
CA HIS A 108 -11.05 -12.41 9.50
C HIS A 108 -11.66 -11.10 8.99
N ALA A 109 -11.99 -11.02 7.70
CA ALA A 109 -12.62 -9.86 7.11
C ALA A 109 -13.95 -9.52 7.80
N LYS A 110 -14.78 -10.53 8.11
CA LYS A 110 -16.04 -10.34 8.83
C LYS A 110 -15.84 -9.75 10.22
N LEU A 111 -14.90 -10.30 10.99
CA LEU A 111 -14.61 -9.84 12.35
C LEU A 111 -14.05 -8.41 12.34
N LEU A 112 -13.16 -8.10 11.38
CA LEU A 112 -12.57 -6.78 11.23
C LEU A 112 -13.60 -5.75 10.78
N ALA A 113 -14.43 -6.07 9.78
CA ALA A 113 -15.52 -5.20 9.32
C ALA A 113 -16.51 -4.87 10.46
N ASN A 114 -16.91 -5.87 11.27
CA ASN A 114 -17.81 -5.67 12.40
C ASN A 114 -17.19 -4.92 13.59
N SER A 115 -15.86 -4.78 13.64
CA SER A 115 -15.20 -4.05 14.73
C SER A 115 -15.47 -2.55 14.73
N SER A 116 -16.05 -2.00 13.64
CA SER A 116 -16.26 -0.57 13.43
C SER A 116 -14.98 0.28 13.45
N ARG A 117 -13.80 -0.34 13.39
CA ARG A 117 -12.50 0.36 13.38
C ARG A 117 -11.99 0.69 11.98
N TYR A 118 -12.54 0.04 10.96
CA TYR A 118 -12.01 0.09 9.60
C TYR A 118 -13.03 0.64 8.61
N ALA A 119 -12.56 1.52 7.73
CA ALA A 119 -13.35 2.04 6.62
C ALA A 119 -13.40 1.07 5.44
N ALA A 120 -12.40 0.19 5.32
CA ALA A 120 -12.35 -0.87 4.32
C ALA A 120 -11.50 -2.05 4.82
N VAL A 121 -11.73 -3.20 4.20
CA VAL A 121 -10.88 -4.39 4.33
C VAL A 121 -10.31 -4.72 2.95
N VAL A 122 -9.02 -5.03 2.88
CA VAL A 122 -8.35 -5.52 1.68
C VAL A 122 -7.89 -6.95 1.92
N ALA A 123 -8.31 -7.87 1.06
CA ALA A 123 -8.03 -9.29 1.13
C ALA A 123 -7.05 -9.67 0.02
N THR A 124 -5.88 -10.21 0.38
CA THR A 124 -4.84 -10.56 -0.59
C THR A 124 -4.43 -12.01 -0.44
N GLY A 125 -4.28 -12.69 -1.57
CA GLY A 125 -3.80 -14.07 -1.59
C GLY A 125 -3.56 -14.57 -3.00
N LEU A 126 -2.94 -15.74 -3.10
CA LEU A 126 -2.72 -16.43 -4.36
C LEU A 126 -3.21 -17.88 -4.21
N VAL A 127 -4.27 -18.22 -4.93
CA VAL A 127 -4.88 -19.55 -4.90
C VAL A 127 -4.62 -20.20 -6.26
N VAL A 128 -3.68 -21.14 -6.28
CA VAL A 128 -3.14 -21.73 -7.52
C VAL A 128 -3.51 -23.19 -7.66
N ASP A 129 -3.53 -23.67 -8.90
CA ASP A 129 -3.58 -25.09 -9.18
C ASP A 129 -2.24 -25.76 -8.85
N GLY A 130 -2.26 -26.65 -7.86
CA GLY A 130 -1.11 -27.48 -7.49
C GLY A 130 -1.07 -28.83 -8.20
N GLY A 131 -2.05 -29.13 -9.07
CA GLY A 131 -2.15 -30.39 -9.80
C GLY A 131 -2.68 -31.59 -9.00
N ILE A 132 -3.01 -31.40 -7.71
CA ILE A 132 -3.49 -32.47 -6.82
C ILE A 132 -4.93 -32.21 -6.37
N TYR A 133 -5.24 -30.97 -5.98
CA TYR A 133 -6.53 -30.59 -5.43
C TYR A 133 -7.20 -29.50 -6.25
N ARG A 134 -8.53 -29.45 -6.16
CA ARG A 134 -9.35 -28.45 -6.84
C ARG A 134 -9.31 -27.11 -6.12
N HIS A 135 -8.35 -26.29 -6.53
CA HIS A 135 -8.17 -24.93 -6.02
C HIS A 135 -9.40 -24.04 -6.24
N GLU A 136 -10.25 -24.35 -7.24
CA GLU A 136 -11.46 -23.59 -7.57
C GLU A 136 -12.49 -23.61 -6.44
N PHE A 137 -12.55 -24.69 -5.65
CA PHE A 137 -13.47 -24.74 -4.50
C PHE A 137 -13.06 -23.76 -3.41
N VAL A 138 -11.75 -23.68 -3.13
CA VAL A 138 -11.20 -22.73 -2.16
C VAL A 138 -11.39 -21.31 -2.70
N ALA A 139 -11.01 -21.07 -3.95
CA ALA A 139 -11.17 -19.77 -4.61
C ALA A 139 -12.62 -19.28 -4.57
N GLN A 140 -13.57 -20.11 -4.98
CA GLN A 140 -14.98 -19.77 -5.01
C GLN A 140 -15.52 -19.49 -3.60
N ALA A 141 -15.19 -20.31 -2.61
CA ALA A 141 -15.59 -20.10 -1.23
C ALA A 141 -15.04 -18.78 -0.66
N VAL A 142 -13.79 -18.44 -0.97
CA VAL A 142 -13.17 -17.18 -0.54
C VAL A 142 -13.84 -15.99 -1.19
N ILE A 143 -13.95 -15.94 -2.52
CA ILE A 143 -14.54 -14.80 -3.23
C ILE A 143 -16.01 -14.61 -2.85
N SER A 144 -16.78 -15.70 -2.75
CA SER A 144 -18.19 -15.64 -2.33
C SER A 144 -18.30 -15.18 -0.88
N GLY A 145 -17.43 -15.65 0.01
CA GLY A 145 -17.37 -15.22 1.40
C GLY A 145 -17.05 -13.73 1.54
N LEU A 146 -16.07 -13.20 0.79
CA LEU A 146 -15.74 -11.77 0.82
C LEU A 146 -16.90 -10.90 0.33
N MET A 147 -17.61 -11.34 -0.72
CA MET A 147 -18.82 -10.68 -1.21
C MET A 147 -19.92 -10.68 -0.15
N GLN A 148 -20.16 -11.82 0.50
CA GLN A 148 -21.14 -11.91 1.58
C GLN A 148 -20.78 -10.97 2.74
N VAL A 149 -19.51 -10.93 3.15
CA VAL A 149 -19.06 -10.06 4.24
C VAL A 149 -19.34 -8.59 3.94
N GLN A 150 -18.99 -8.08 2.76
CA GLN A 150 -19.22 -6.66 2.46
C GLN A 150 -20.72 -6.32 2.41
N LEU A 151 -21.56 -7.22 1.88
CA LEU A 151 -23.00 -6.99 1.79
C LEU A 151 -23.67 -7.05 3.17
N GLU A 152 -23.23 -7.94 4.05
CA GLU A 152 -23.76 -8.05 5.42
C GLU A 152 -23.33 -6.90 6.33
N THR A 153 -22.06 -6.48 6.22
CA THR A 153 -21.47 -5.51 7.16
C THR A 153 -21.57 -4.06 6.67
N GLY A 154 -21.79 -3.85 5.37
CA GLY A 154 -21.76 -2.52 4.76
C GLY A 154 -20.37 -1.87 4.74
N VAL A 155 -19.31 -2.62 5.08
CA VAL A 155 -17.91 -2.22 4.97
C VAL A 155 -17.36 -2.81 3.66
N PRO A 156 -16.76 -2.00 2.77
CA PRO A 156 -16.22 -2.51 1.52
C PRO A 156 -15.07 -3.49 1.78
N VAL A 157 -15.15 -4.65 1.11
CA VAL A 157 -14.10 -5.67 1.12
C VAL A 157 -13.54 -5.82 -0.29
N LEU A 158 -12.28 -5.45 -0.47
CA LEU A 158 -11.59 -5.48 -1.76
C LEU A 158 -10.81 -6.78 -1.89
N SER A 159 -10.92 -7.45 -3.04
CA SER A 159 -10.17 -8.67 -3.31
C SER A 159 -8.98 -8.40 -4.23
N ALA A 160 -7.80 -8.72 -3.72
CA ALA A 160 -6.59 -9.05 -4.45
C ALA A 160 -6.22 -10.53 -4.21
N VAL A 161 -7.23 -11.40 -4.04
CA VAL A 161 -7.07 -12.85 -4.03
C VAL A 161 -7.10 -13.34 -5.48
N LEU A 162 -5.94 -13.66 -6.03
CA LEU A 162 -5.81 -14.04 -7.44
C LEU A 162 -5.86 -15.55 -7.63
N THR A 163 -6.54 -15.96 -8.70
CA THR A 163 -6.79 -17.36 -9.06
C THR A 163 -6.40 -17.57 -10.52
N PRO A 164 -5.10 -17.69 -10.83
CA PRO A 164 -4.65 -17.79 -12.21
C PRO A 164 -5.10 -19.11 -12.86
N HIS A 165 -5.38 -19.06 -14.16
CA HIS A 165 -5.70 -20.27 -14.95
C HIS A 165 -4.54 -21.27 -14.97
N HIS A 166 -3.30 -20.76 -14.96
CA HIS A 166 -2.10 -21.58 -14.97
C HIS A 166 -1.10 -21.04 -13.96
N PHE A 167 -0.59 -21.94 -13.14
CA PHE A 167 0.52 -21.67 -12.24
C PHE A 167 1.36 -22.93 -12.16
N HIS A 168 2.66 -22.79 -12.38
CA HIS A 168 3.63 -23.86 -12.27
C HIS A 168 4.69 -23.34 -11.32
N ALA A 169 5.15 -24.15 -10.37
CA ALA A 169 6.12 -23.73 -9.37
C ALA A 169 7.54 -23.44 -9.94
N GLY A 170 7.67 -23.33 -11.27
CA GLY A 170 8.90 -22.96 -11.96
C GLY A 170 9.16 -21.45 -11.94
N GLU A 171 10.39 -21.09 -12.28
CA GLU A 171 10.91 -19.73 -12.21
C GLU A 171 10.13 -18.73 -13.07
N GLU A 172 9.65 -19.14 -14.26
CA GLU A 172 8.94 -18.26 -15.18
C GLU A 172 7.63 -17.72 -14.59
N HIS A 173 6.76 -18.63 -14.12
CA HIS A 173 5.48 -18.25 -13.53
C HIS A 173 5.70 -17.53 -12.20
N HIS A 174 6.66 -18.00 -11.39
CA HIS A 174 7.03 -17.31 -10.16
C HIS A 174 7.38 -15.84 -10.42
N LYS A 175 8.32 -15.58 -11.34
CA LYS A 175 8.73 -14.22 -11.71
C LYS A 175 7.56 -13.39 -12.25
N TYR A 176 6.76 -13.97 -13.14
CA TYR A 176 5.59 -13.29 -13.69
C TYR A 176 4.64 -12.83 -12.57
N PHE A 177 4.24 -13.73 -11.67
CA PHE A 177 3.31 -13.39 -10.60
C PHE A 177 3.94 -12.47 -9.56
N PHE A 178 5.24 -12.62 -9.28
CA PHE A 178 5.99 -11.69 -8.42
C PHE A 178 5.89 -10.25 -8.94
N GLU A 179 6.18 -10.03 -10.23
CA GLU A 179 6.06 -8.70 -10.86
C GLU A 179 4.60 -8.25 -10.98
N HIS A 180 3.68 -9.16 -11.33
CA HIS A 180 2.28 -8.84 -11.55
C HIS A 180 1.55 -8.45 -10.25
N PHE A 181 1.94 -9.03 -9.12
CA PHE A 181 1.35 -8.67 -7.83
C PHE A 181 1.65 -7.21 -7.44
N LEU A 182 2.74 -6.60 -7.93
CA LEU A 182 2.96 -5.15 -7.78
C LEU A 182 1.85 -4.35 -8.47
N VAL A 183 1.47 -4.74 -9.69
CA VAL A 183 0.39 -4.08 -10.43
C VAL A 183 -0.93 -4.22 -9.68
N LYS A 184 -1.22 -5.43 -9.19
CA LYS A 184 -2.47 -5.74 -8.48
C LYS A 184 -2.57 -5.05 -7.13
N GLY A 185 -1.46 -4.91 -6.41
CA GLY A 185 -1.40 -4.09 -5.18
C GLY A 185 -1.73 -2.63 -5.43
N ALA A 186 -1.18 -2.05 -6.49
CA ALA A 186 -1.48 -0.67 -6.87
C ALA A 186 -2.96 -0.49 -7.32
N GLU A 187 -3.51 -1.45 -8.08
CA GLU A 187 -4.93 -1.45 -8.45
C GLU A 187 -5.83 -1.53 -7.21
N ALA A 188 -5.52 -2.42 -6.27
CA ALA A 188 -6.27 -2.57 -5.02
C ALA A 188 -6.23 -1.29 -4.17
N ALA A 189 -5.08 -0.61 -4.10
CA ALA A 189 -4.94 0.67 -3.39
C ALA A 189 -5.82 1.77 -4.00
N ARG A 190 -5.79 1.94 -5.32
CA ARG A 190 -6.63 2.92 -6.02
C ARG A 190 -8.10 2.63 -5.83
N ALA A 191 -8.51 1.36 -5.98
CA ALA A 191 -9.88 0.94 -5.76
C ALA A 191 -10.32 1.16 -4.30
N CYS A 192 -9.44 0.91 -3.33
CA CYS A 192 -9.72 1.08 -1.91
C CYS A 192 -10.01 2.56 -1.59
N ALA A 193 -9.09 3.45 -1.94
CA ALA A 193 -9.24 4.88 -1.69
C ALA A 193 -10.49 5.46 -2.37
N ASP A 194 -10.72 5.12 -3.64
CA ASP A 194 -11.89 5.56 -4.40
C ASP A 194 -13.20 5.04 -3.79
N THR A 195 -13.25 3.77 -3.39
CA THR A 195 -14.44 3.16 -2.79
C THR A 195 -14.78 3.81 -1.44
N ILE A 196 -13.78 4.02 -0.59
CA ILE A 196 -13.96 4.70 0.70
C ILE A 196 -14.55 6.10 0.48
N GLN A 197 -13.97 6.87 -0.44
CA GLN A 197 -14.43 8.22 -0.76
C GLN A 197 -15.89 8.20 -1.26
N LYS A 198 -16.22 7.32 -2.22
CA LYS A 198 -17.57 7.23 -2.79
C LYS A 198 -18.62 6.80 -1.76
N LEU A 199 -18.30 5.83 -0.90
CA LEU A 199 -19.21 5.41 0.17
C LEU A 199 -19.41 6.51 1.21
N ARG A 200 -18.37 7.29 1.52
CA ARG A 200 -18.51 8.47 2.39
C ARG A 200 -19.49 9.48 1.79
N LEU A 201 -19.35 9.79 0.49
CA LEU A 201 -20.25 10.71 -0.20
C LEU A 201 -21.70 10.20 -0.16
N LEU A 202 -21.93 8.92 -0.46
CA LEU A 202 -23.25 8.29 -0.39
C LEU A 202 -23.88 8.37 1.02
N LYS A 203 -23.08 8.09 2.07
CA LYS A 203 -23.55 8.16 3.47
C LYS A 203 -23.83 9.60 3.93
N SER A 204 -23.10 10.59 3.39
CA SER A 204 -23.28 12.00 3.72
C SER A 204 -24.47 12.68 3.02
N GLY A 205 -25.14 11.98 2.09
CA GLY A 205 -26.25 12.55 1.31
C GLY A 205 -25.83 13.61 0.29
N GLN A 206 -24.52 13.80 0.05
CA GLN A 206 -24.04 14.70 -0.99
C GLN A 206 -24.31 14.10 -2.38
N PRO A 207 -24.86 14.88 -3.33
CA PRO A 207 -25.11 14.37 -4.67
C PRO A 207 -23.80 13.95 -5.32
N ALA A 208 -23.77 12.75 -5.89
CA ALA A 208 -22.64 12.28 -6.69
C ALA A 208 -22.30 13.34 -7.74
N VAL A 209 -21.04 13.78 -7.77
CA VAL A 209 -20.55 14.76 -8.76
C VAL A 209 -20.91 14.23 -10.14
N ARG A 210 -21.82 14.93 -10.85
CA ARG A 210 -22.11 14.63 -12.25
C ARG A 210 -20.80 14.81 -13.00
N ALA A 211 -20.16 13.71 -13.37
CA ALA A 211 -19.10 13.74 -14.36
C ALA A 211 -19.75 14.23 -15.67
N LEU A 212 -19.69 15.55 -15.89
CA LEU A 212 -20.02 16.15 -17.17
C LEU A 212 -18.97 15.62 -18.14
N HIS A 213 -19.38 14.67 -18.98
CA HIS A 213 -18.66 14.37 -20.20
C HIS A 213 -18.62 15.67 -21.00
N SER A 214 -17.46 16.33 -21.03
CA SER A 214 -17.17 17.37 -22.00
C SER A 214 -17.11 16.72 -23.39
N ALA A 215 -17.87 17.32 -24.30
CA ALA A 215 -18.04 16.99 -25.70
C ALA A 215 -16.72 16.87 -26.49
#